data_AF-A0A7W7RTJ8-F1
#
_entry.id   AF-A0A7W7RTJ8-F1
#
_cell.length_a   1.000
_cell.length_b   1.000
_cell.length_c   1.000
_cell.angle_alpha   90.00
_cell.angle_beta   90.00
_cell.angle_gamma   90.00
#
_symmetry.space_group_name_H-M   'P 1'
#
loop_
_entity.id
_entity.type
_entity.pdbx_description
1 polymer ?
#
loop_
_entity_poly.entity_id
_entity_poly.type
_entity_poly.pdbx_seq_one_letter_code
_entity_poly.pdbx_strand_id
1 'polypeptide(L)'
;MDLGPMTPPHDGPAPEALFRGLVDDAGLFPPTALPMAEALRRHRADLAEGSPVLTHRFLCPASRLPELRAHLGSPVRLGLILDTPETPPLDGLVVELVEVPGGRAIALDLPARQFVEVTAAQLPVDVPPGVGLKIRCGGLTATAFPSAGDLGSFITHCAERDIPFKATAGLHNAVRHFYPPLGTDRHGFLNLVLAVCAAVEGRDPVPVLKTTDVGELVRLARAVPDDTAGRARRLLVSYGSCSTSTPIEDLRALGLITGVTAGIEENA
;
A
#
# COMPACT_ATOMS: atom_id res chain seq x y z
N MET A 1 6.66 40.68 -9.26
CA MET A 1 6.55 39.24 -8.93
C MET A 1 5.37 38.74 -9.72
N ASP A 2 5.67 38.11 -10.85
CA ASP A 2 4.68 37.57 -11.77
C ASP A 2 4.11 36.29 -11.15
N LEU A 3 2.88 36.36 -10.65
CA LEU A 3 2.14 35.19 -10.20
C LEU A 3 1.65 34.51 -11.49
N GLY A 4 2.42 33.52 -11.96
CA GLY A 4 2.03 32.69 -13.09
C GLY A 4 0.59 32.16 -12.92
N PRO A 5 -0.11 31.85 -14.02
CA PRO A 5 -1.53 31.55 -13.99
C PRO A 5 -1.81 30.40 -13.02
N MET A 6 -2.62 30.67 -11.99
CA MET A 6 -3.21 29.62 -11.16
C MET A 6 -4.00 28.70 -12.07
N THR A 7 -3.49 27.49 -12.27
CA THR A 7 -4.17 26.43 -12.99
C THR A 7 -5.55 26.24 -12.36
N PRO A 8 -6.66 26.30 -13.12
CA PRO A 8 -7.99 26.06 -12.56
C PRO A 8 -8.06 24.66 -11.93
N PRO A 9 -8.91 24.43 -10.92
CA PRO A 9 -9.10 23.11 -10.35
C PRO A 9 -9.48 22.14 -11.47
N HIS A 10 -8.69 21.07 -11.60
CA HIS A 10 -8.88 20.07 -12.64
C HIS A 10 -10.14 19.27 -12.31
N ASP A 11 -11.21 19.45 -13.10
CA ASP A 11 -12.39 18.57 -13.10
C ASP A 11 -12.12 17.20 -13.77
N GLY A 12 -10.84 16.91 -14.05
CA GLY A 12 -10.40 15.65 -14.65
C GLY A 12 -10.27 14.50 -13.65
N PRO A 13 -10.11 13.26 -14.13
CA PRO A 13 -9.79 12.12 -13.27
C PRO A 13 -8.43 12.33 -12.59
N ALA A 14 -8.25 11.73 -11.42
CA ALA A 14 -6.93 11.70 -10.79
C ALA A 14 -5.94 10.87 -11.63
N PRO A 15 -4.63 11.17 -11.59
CA PRO A 15 -3.63 10.38 -12.31
C PRO A 15 -3.72 8.89 -11.97
N GLU A 16 -3.84 8.04 -12.99
CA GLU A 16 -3.97 6.59 -12.78
C GLU A 16 -2.77 6.01 -12.01
N ALA A 17 -1.59 6.61 -12.20
CA ALA A 17 -0.36 6.22 -11.52
C ALA A 17 -0.54 6.16 -9.99
N LEU A 18 -1.33 7.07 -9.39
CA LEU A 18 -1.56 7.11 -7.94
C LEU A 18 -2.08 5.79 -7.37
N PHE A 19 -2.88 5.07 -8.14
CA PHE A 19 -3.57 3.87 -7.65
C PHE A 19 -3.09 2.59 -8.32
N ARG A 20 -2.39 2.68 -9.46
CA ARG A 20 -1.89 1.51 -10.18
C ARG A 20 -0.93 0.68 -9.30
N GLY A 21 -1.25 -0.61 -9.13
CA GLY A 21 -0.47 -1.56 -8.34
C GLY A 21 -0.26 -1.11 -6.90
N LEU A 22 -1.27 -0.53 -6.26
CA LEU A 22 -1.17 0.04 -4.91
C LEU A 22 -1.43 -0.99 -3.80
N VAL A 23 -2.26 -2.00 -4.04
CA VAL A 23 -2.77 -2.90 -2.98
C VAL A 23 -2.25 -4.32 -3.16
N ASP A 24 -1.54 -4.85 -2.16
CA ASP A 24 -1.24 -6.28 -2.07
C ASP A 24 -2.38 -7.05 -1.38
N ASP A 25 -2.57 -8.30 -1.79
CA ASP A 25 -3.53 -9.21 -1.20
C ASP A 25 -2.98 -9.76 0.13
N ALA A 26 -3.48 -9.22 1.24
CA ALA A 26 -3.15 -9.63 2.59
C ALA A 26 -4.31 -10.43 3.24
N GLY A 27 -5.04 -11.23 2.46
CA GLY A 27 -6.23 -11.97 2.94
C GLY A 27 -5.98 -12.91 4.11
N LEU A 28 -4.76 -13.45 4.23
CA LEU A 28 -4.37 -14.34 5.32
C LEU A 28 -4.23 -13.62 6.68
N PHE A 29 -4.24 -12.28 6.69
CA PHE A 29 -3.96 -11.49 7.88
C PHE A 29 -5.25 -10.90 8.49
N PRO A 30 -5.27 -10.69 9.82
CA PRO A 30 -6.39 -10.04 10.48
C PRO A 30 -6.71 -8.65 9.91
N PRO A 31 -7.97 -8.18 10.02
CA PRO A 31 -9.11 -8.83 10.69
C PRO A 31 -9.78 -9.95 9.87
N THR A 32 -9.57 -10.03 8.56
CA THR A 32 -10.24 -11.04 7.73
C THR A 32 -9.71 -12.45 8.00
N ALA A 33 -8.37 -12.61 8.01
CA ALA A 33 -7.68 -13.87 8.32
C ALA A 33 -8.27 -15.11 7.61
N LEU A 34 -8.43 -15.02 6.29
CA LEU A 34 -9.00 -16.09 5.48
C LEU A 34 -8.19 -17.39 5.60
N PRO A 35 -8.86 -18.56 5.59
CA PRO A 35 -8.19 -19.84 5.33
C PRO A 35 -7.45 -19.81 3.98
N MET A 36 -6.35 -20.57 3.84
CA MET A 36 -5.50 -20.50 2.64
C MET A 36 -6.26 -20.77 1.34
N ALA A 37 -7.08 -21.82 1.32
CA ALA A 37 -7.88 -22.18 0.15
C ALA A 37 -8.81 -21.05 -0.30
N GLU A 38 -9.41 -20.35 0.67
CA GLU A 38 -10.35 -19.26 0.42
C GLU A 38 -9.61 -17.99 -0.04
N ALA A 39 -8.48 -17.67 0.59
CA ALA A 39 -7.62 -16.57 0.17
C ALA A 39 -7.13 -16.76 -1.28
N LEU A 40 -6.71 -17.97 -1.65
CA LEU A 40 -6.30 -18.30 -3.02
C LEU A 40 -7.46 -18.31 -4.02
N ARG A 41 -8.68 -18.65 -3.58
CA ARG A 41 -9.87 -18.56 -4.41
C ARG A 41 -10.18 -17.10 -4.74
N ARG A 42 -10.16 -16.21 -3.73
CA ARG A 42 -10.29 -14.77 -3.94
C ARG A 42 -9.18 -14.23 -4.83
N HIS A 43 -7.93 -14.57 -4.56
CA HIS A 43 -6.78 -14.13 -5.34
C HIS A 43 -6.92 -14.47 -6.84
N ARG A 44 -7.40 -15.67 -7.16
CA ARG A 44 -7.68 -16.09 -8.55
C ARG A 44 -8.83 -15.30 -9.18
N ALA A 45 -9.88 -14.98 -8.41
CA ALA A 45 -10.96 -14.13 -8.90
C ALA A 45 -10.46 -12.71 -9.20
N ASP A 46 -9.64 -12.14 -8.30
CA ASP A 46 -9.05 -10.82 -8.47
C ASP A 46 -8.13 -10.76 -9.71
N LEU A 47 -7.33 -11.82 -9.94
CA LEU A 47 -6.52 -11.96 -11.16
C LEU A 47 -7.39 -11.99 -12.44
N ALA A 48 -8.55 -12.63 -12.38
CA ALA A 48 -9.48 -12.69 -13.51
C ALA A 48 -10.21 -11.37 -13.76
N GLU A 49 -10.54 -10.60 -12.71
CA GLU A 49 -11.11 -9.25 -12.84
C GLU A 49 -10.07 -8.24 -13.35
N GLY A 50 -8.80 -8.40 -12.97
CA GLY A 50 -7.68 -7.63 -13.53
C GLY A 50 -7.69 -6.14 -13.15
N SER A 51 -8.21 -5.80 -11.96
CA SER A 51 -8.24 -4.41 -11.50
C SER A 51 -6.82 -3.82 -11.42
N PRO A 52 -6.53 -2.68 -12.10
CA PRO A 52 -5.20 -2.09 -12.12
C PRO A 52 -4.77 -1.56 -10.74
N VAL A 53 -5.69 -1.41 -9.78
CA VAL A 53 -5.39 -0.98 -8.41
C VAL A 53 -4.60 -2.05 -7.63
N LEU A 54 -4.80 -3.32 -7.96
CA LEU A 54 -4.16 -4.44 -7.27
C LEU A 54 -2.76 -4.69 -7.83
N THR A 55 -1.84 -5.07 -6.96
CA THR A 55 -0.51 -5.56 -7.38
C THR A 55 -0.60 -6.97 -7.96
N HIS A 56 -1.68 -7.70 -7.64
CA HIS A 56 -1.83 -9.14 -7.84
C HIS A 56 -0.71 -9.97 -7.21
N ARG A 57 -0.18 -9.47 -6.08
CA ARG A 57 0.77 -10.19 -5.23
C ARG A 57 0.04 -10.74 -4.02
N PHE A 58 0.23 -12.04 -3.75
CA PHE A 58 -0.32 -12.72 -2.60
C PHE A 58 0.68 -12.67 -1.43
N LEU A 59 0.30 -12.04 -0.31
CA LEU A 59 1.14 -11.98 0.88
C LEU A 59 1.01 -13.28 1.68
N CYS A 60 2.15 -13.93 1.96
CA CYS A 60 2.18 -15.20 2.68
C CYS A 60 3.27 -15.20 3.75
N PRO A 61 2.97 -15.58 5.00
CA PRO A 61 4.00 -15.87 6.00
C PRO A 61 4.85 -17.06 5.58
N ALA A 62 6.16 -16.99 5.82
CA ALA A 62 7.11 -18.07 5.57
C ALA A 62 6.70 -19.38 6.26
N SER A 63 6.18 -19.29 7.48
CA SER A 63 5.66 -20.42 8.26
C SER A 63 4.50 -21.16 7.58
N ARG A 64 3.77 -20.50 6.67
CA ARG A 64 2.60 -21.06 5.97
C ARG A 64 2.87 -21.48 4.52
N LEU A 65 4.11 -21.41 4.04
CA LEU A 65 4.45 -21.90 2.70
C LEU A 65 4.12 -23.38 2.46
N PRO A 66 4.27 -24.31 3.42
CA PRO A 66 3.86 -25.70 3.22
C PRO A 66 2.36 -25.83 2.92
N GLU A 67 1.52 -25.08 3.64
CA GLU A 67 0.07 -25.03 3.41
C GLU A 67 -0.25 -24.40 2.06
N LEU A 68 0.42 -23.28 1.71
CA LEU A 68 0.28 -22.65 0.39
C LEU A 68 0.55 -23.66 -0.73
N ARG A 69 1.68 -24.36 -0.69
CA ARG A 69 2.09 -25.34 -1.70
C ARG A 69 1.05 -26.45 -1.90
N ALA A 70 0.41 -26.92 -0.83
CA ALA A 70 -0.64 -27.93 -0.90
C ALA A 70 -1.89 -27.46 -1.68
N HIS A 71 -2.10 -26.14 -1.79
CA HIS A 71 -3.24 -25.56 -2.49
C HIS A 71 -2.89 -24.94 -3.86
N LEU A 72 -1.61 -24.84 -4.24
CA LEU A 72 -1.21 -24.26 -5.52
C LEU A 72 -1.48 -25.23 -6.67
N GLY A 73 -2.31 -24.79 -7.63
CA GLY A 73 -2.43 -25.42 -8.95
C GLY A 73 -1.63 -24.71 -10.05
N SER A 74 -1.13 -23.51 -9.78
CA SER A 74 -0.35 -22.68 -10.69
C SER A 74 0.60 -21.77 -9.90
N PRO A 75 1.67 -21.23 -10.53
CA PRO A 75 2.51 -20.23 -9.89
C PRO A 75 1.71 -19.00 -9.45
N VAL A 76 2.09 -18.41 -8.32
CA VAL A 76 1.55 -17.14 -7.80
C VAL A 76 2.70 -16.18 -7.53
N ARG A 77 2.46 -14.88 -7.74
CA ARG A 77 3.41 -13.82 -7.39
C ARG A 77 3.31 -13.57 -5.89
N LEU A 78 4.41 -13.72 -5.18
CA LEU A 78 4.43 -13.69 -3.71
C LEU A 78 5.11 -12.44 -3.15
N GLY A 79 4.51 -11.95 -2.07
CA GLY A 79 5.21 -11.16 -1.06
C GLY A 79 5.39 -12.04 0.17
N LEU A 80 6.62 -12.45 0.44
CA LEU A 80 6.94 -13.32 1.56
C LEU A 80 7.10 -12.49 2.83
N ILE A 81 6.45 -12.88 3.92
CA ILE A 81 6.72 -12.30 5.25
C ILE A 81 7.58 -13.29 6.02
N LEU A 82 8.81 -12.91 6.38
CA LEU A 82 9.71 -13.78 7.15
C LEU A 82 9.33 -13.78 8.62
N ASP A 83 8.36 -14.62 8.98
CA ASP A 83 7.95 -14.89 10.36
C ASP A 83 8.66 -16.12 10.97
N THR A 84 9.67 -16.65 10.26
CA THR A 84 10.53 -17.76 10.68
C THR A 84 11.98 -17.31 10.85
N PRO A 85 12.79 -17.96 11.72
CA PRO A 85 14.21 -17.62 11.90
C PRO A 85 15.06 -17.81 10.63
N GLU A 86 14.71 -18.81 9.83
CA GLU A 86 15.40 -19.16 8.59
C GLU A 86 14.45 -19.02 7.40
N THR A 87 15.02 -18.74 6.23
CA THR A 87 14.24 -18.68 4.98
C THR A 87 13.90 -20.10 4.53
N PRO A 88 12.62 -20.48 4.43
CA PRO A 88 12.22 -21.80 3.95
C PRO A 88 12.55 -21.99 2.45
N PRO A 89 12.53 -23.23 1.93
CA PRO A 89 12.72 -23.49 0.50
C PRO A 89 11.72 -22.74 -0.39
N LEU A 90 12.22 -21.94 -1.32
CA LEU A 90 11.43 -21.08 -2.21
C LEU A 90 11.28 -21.65 -3.63
N ASP A 91 11.73 -22.87 -3.87
CA ASP A 91 11.73 -23.51 -5.20
C ASP A 91 10.33 -23.54 -5.83
N GLY A 92 10.24 -23.12 -7.09
CA GLY A 92 8.97 -23.06 -7.82
C GLY A 92 8.01 -21.95 -7.40
N LEU A 93 8.43 -21.03 -6.51
CA LEU A 93 7.66 -19.85 -6.13
C LEU A 93 8.23 -18.60 -6.82
N VAL A 94 7.34 -17.71 -7.25
CA VAL A 94 7.72 -16.40 -7.80
C VAL A 94 7.69 -15.38 -6.67
N VAL A 95 8.78 -15.28 -5.90
CA VAL A 95 8.90 -14.33 -4.79
C VAL A 95 9.44 -13.01 -5.32
N GLU A 96 8.62 -11.97 -5.27
CA GLU A 96 8.98 -10.64 -5.79
C GLU A 96 9.43 -9.66 -4.71
N LEU A 97 8.93 -9.83 -3.48
CA LEU A 97 9.39 -9.08 -2.33
C LEU A 97 9.40 -9.93 -1.07
N VAL A 98 10.19 -9.48 -0.10
CA VAL A 98 10.33 -10.09 1.21
C VAL A 98 10.21 -9.01 2.29
N GLU A 99 9.29 -9.19 3.23
CA GLU A 99 9.21 -8.38 4.44
C GLU A 99 10.04 -9.02 5.55
N VAL A 100 11.01 -8.27 6.08
CA VAL A 100 11.96 -8.75 7.07
C VAL A 100 11.68 -8.05 8.41
N PRO A 101 11.40 -8.78 9.50
CA PRO A 101 11.26 -8.19 10.81
C PRO A 101 12.62 -7.71 11.36
N GLY A 102 12.61 -6.81 12.34
CA GLY A 102 13.81 -6.45 13.10
C GLY A 102 14.76 -5.45 12.43
N GLY A 103 14.30 -4.70 11.43
CA GLY A 103 15.01 -3.51 10.92
C GLY A 103 16.32 -3.77 10.19
N ARG A 104 16.65 -5.01 9.83
CA ARG A 104 17.89 -5.36 9.14
C ARG A 104 17.62 -6.28 7.94
N ALA A 105 18.22 -5.94 6.81
CA ALA A 105 18.17 -6.79 5.62
C ALA A 105 18.97 -8.08 5.86
N ILE A 106 18.58 -9.14 5.16
CA ILE A 106 19.27 -10.42 5.19
C ILE A 106 19.82 -10.77 3.81
N ALA A 107 20.79 -11.68 3.75
CA ALA A 107 21.20 -12.24 2.47
C ALA A 107 20.06 -13.13 1.93
N LEU A 108 19.64 -12.88 0.69
CA LEU A 108 18.65 -13.67 -0.03
C LEU A 108 19.27 -14.16 -1.33
N ASP A 109 19.22 -15.46 -1.59
CA ASP A 109 19.64 -16.07 -2.85
C ASP A 109 18.51 -16.05 -3.89
N LEU A 110 17.89 -14.87 -4.06
CA LEU A 110 16.85 -14.63 -5.07
C LEU A 110 16.72 -13.13 -5.36
N PRO A 111 16.29 -12.74 -6.57
CA PRO A 111 16.14 -11.34 -6.97
C PRO A 111 14.84 -10.71 -6.42
N ALA A 112 14.63 -10.77 -5.10
CA ALA A 112 13.48 -10.18 -4.43
C ALA A 112 13.85 -8.86 -3.71
N ARG A 113 12.98 -7.86 -3.83
CA ARG A 113 13.14 -6.60 -3.07
C ARG A 113 12.85 -6.85 -1.59
N GLN A 114 13.73 -6.39 -0.70
CA GLN A 114 13.52 -6.54 0.74
C GLN A 114 12.90 -5.27 1.33
N PHE A 115 12.01 -5.43 2.31
CA PHE A 115 11.45 -4.33 3.09
C PHE A 115 11.63 -4.61 4.57
N VAL A 116 12.48 -3.82 5.23
CA VAL A 116 12.79 -3.99 6.66
C VAL A 116 11.81 -3.21 7.51
N GLU A 117 11.17 -3.88 8.49
CA GLU A 117 10.22 -3.23 9.39
C GLU A 117 10.93 -2.28 10.36
N VAL A 118 10.49 -1.02 10.37
CA VAL A 118 10.94 0.03 11.28
C VAL A 118 9.76 0.84 11.81
N THR A 119 10.00 1.54 12.91
CA THR A 119 9.11 2.54 13.51
C THR A 119 9.70 3.93 13.32
N ALA A 120 8.87 4.97 13.44
CA ALA A 120 9.35 6.36 13.34
C ALA A 120 10.43 6.69 14.39
N ALA A 121 10.36 6.08 15.58
CA ALA A 121 11.33 6.27 16.65
C ALA A 121 12.73 5.72 16.33
N GLN A 122 12.87 4.88 15.30
CA GLN A 122 14.16 4.32 14.88
C GLN A 122 14.86 5.18 13.82
N LEU A 123 14.21 6.23 13.31
CA LEU A 123 14.76 7.09 12.27
C LEU A 123 15.83 8.05 12.83
N PRO A 124 16.86 8.41 12.04
CA PRO A 124 17.10 7.98 10.66
C PRO A 124 17.67 6.55 10.56
N VAL A 125 17.29 5.83 9.50
CA VAL A 125 17.86 4.53 9.14
C VAL A 125 18.32 4.57 7.69
N ASP A 126 19.55 4.10 7.45
CA ASP A 126 20.06 3.84 6.11
C ASP A 126 19.87 2.36 5.75
N VAL A 127 19.62 2.09 4.48
CA VAL A 127 19.43 0.73 3.96
C VAL A 127 20.33 0.48 2.74
N PRO A 128 20.79 -0.76 2.52
CA PRO A 128 21.56 -1.10 1.32
C PRO A 128 20.77 -0.84 0.02
N PRO A 129 21.45 -0.69 -1.13
CA PRO A 129 20.78 -0.63 -2.42
C PRO A 129 19.85 -1.83 -2.65
N GLY A 130 18.65 -1.57 -3.15
CA GLY A 130 17.63 -2.61 -3.40
C GLY A 130 16.82 -3.02 -2.16
N VAL A 131 17.09 -2.42 -0.99
CA VAL A 131 16.30 -2.59 0.23
C VAL A 131 15.42 -1.35 0.43
N GLY A 132 14.18 -1.57 0.84
CA GLY A 132 13.23 -0.55 1.25
C GLY A 132 12.85 -0.65 2.72
N LEU A 133 12.04 0.29 3.18
CA LEU A 133 11.51 0.31 4.54
C LEU A 133 10.06 -0.18 4.58
N LYS A 134 9.66 -0.78 5.69
CA LYS A 134 8.26 -1.09 5.98
C LYS A 134 7.84 -0.36 7.24
N ILE A 135 6.69 0.29 7.18
CA ILE A 135 6.02 0.84 8.36
C ILE A 135 4.69 0.12 8.60
N ARG A 136 4.39 -0.12 9.87
CA ARG A 136 3.09 -0.61 10.32
C ARG A 136 2.19 0.59 10.65
N CYS A 137 0.97 0.59 10.13
CA CYS A 137 -0.03 1.64 10.30
C CYS A 137 -1.25 1.20 11.13
N GLY A 138 -1.18 0.02 11.77
CA GLY A 138 -2.22 -0.45 12.67
C GLY A 138 -1.92 -1.80 13.33
N GLY A 139 -2.78 -2.18 14.27
CA GLY A 139 -2.71 -3.45 15.00
C GLY A 139 -3.84 -3.58 16.03
N LEU A 140 -3.63 -4.43 17.04
CA LEU A 140 -4.64 -4.73 18.06
C LEU A 140 -4.67 -3.71 19.20
N THR A 141 -3.71 -2.80 19.27
CA THR A 141 -3.60 -1.77 20.32
C THR A 141 -3.52 -0.38 19.69
N ALA A 142 -3.91 0.65 20.45
CA ALA A 142 -3.79 2.05 20.01
C ALA A 142 -2.35 2.42 19.62
N THR A 143 -1.36 1.89 20.34
CA THR A 143 0.07 2.13 20.10
C THR A 143 0.61 1.49 18.83
N ALA A 144 -0.13 0.56 18.21
CA ALA A 144 0.23 -0.01 16.91
C ALA A 144 -0.12 0.92 15.73
N PHE A 145 -0.79 2.05 15.98
CA PHE A 145 -1.08 3.08 15.00
C PHE A 145 -0.09 4.23 15.22
N PRO A 146 0.83 4.49 14.27
CA PRO A 146 1.72 5.64 14.38
C PRO A 146 0.90 6.92 14.35
N SER A 147 1.33 7.97 15.06
CA SER A 147 0.68 9.27 14.94
C SER A 147 0.85 9.83 13.52
N ALA A 148 0.05 10.83 13.14
CA ALA A 148 0.27 11.53 11.86
C ALA A 148 1.67 12.17 11.78
N GLY A 149 2.23 12.61 12.91
CA GLY A 149 3.60 13.15 12.98
C GLY A 149 4.66 12.07 12.77
N ASP A 150 4.48 10.90 13.38
CA ASP A 150 5.39 9.76 13.21
C ASP A 150 5.39 9.25 11.76
N LEU A 151 4.19 9.06 11.19
CA LEU A 151 4.05 8.62 9.80
C LEU A 151 4.57 9.69 8.83
N GLY A 152 4.32 10.98 9.12
CA GLY A 152 4.87 12.08 8.33
C GLY A 152 6.40 12.12 8.35
N SER A 153 7.01 11.97 9.53
CA SER A 153 8.47 11.90 9.68
C SER A 153 9.07 10.73 8.91
N PHE A 154 8.40 9.58 8.93
CA PHE A 154 8.78 8.41 8.14
C PHE A 154 8.70 8.66 6.62
N ILE A 155 7.61 9.25 6.14
CA ILE A 155 7.44 9.58 4.72
C ILE A 155 8.51 10.58 4.26
N THR A 156 8.75 11.64 5.04
CA THR A 156 9.79 12.64 4.75
C THR A 156 11.18 11.99 4.71
N HIS A 157 11.52 11.15 5.69
CA HIS A 157 12.80 10.41 5.71
C HIS A 157 13.01 9.58 4.44
N CYS A 158 11.97 8.87 4.00
CA CYS A 158 12.03 8.07 2.76
C CYS A 158 12.18 8.95 1.52
N ALA A 159 11.44 10.06 1.43
CA ALA A 159 11.47 10.96 0.28
C ALA A 159 12.81 11.68 0.12
N GLU A 160 13.43 12.12 1.22
CA GLU A 160 14.73 12.80 1.21
C GLU A 160 15.89 11.88 0.79
N ARG A 161 15.76 10.57 1.02
CA ARG A 161 16.82 9.57 0.78
C ARG A 161 16.54 8.67 -0.42
N ASP A 162 15.44 8.90 -1.14
CA ASP A 162 14.95 8.05 -2.22
C ASP A 162 14.81 6.57 -1.82
N ILE A 163 14.36 6.32 -0.57
CA ILE A 163 14.18 4.96 -0.04
C ILE A 163 12.76 4.50 -0.35
N PRO A 164 12.56 3.45 -1.18
CA PRO A 164 11.23 2.91 -1.41
C PRO A 164 10.69 2.28 -0.12
N PHE A 165 9.39 2.36 0.09
CA PHE A 165 8.76 1.82 1.27
C PHE A 165 7.41 1.19 1.00
N LYS A 166 6.94 0.42 1.97
CA LYS A 166 5.58 -0.12 2.02
C LYS A 166 4.93 0.18 3.37
N ALA A 167 3.62 0.29 3.35
CA ALA A 167 2.82 0.36 4.57
C ALA A 167 2.04 -0.94 4.78
N THR A 168 1.77 -1.28 6.03
CA THR A 168 1.02 -2.51 6.36
C THR A 168 0.07 -2.27 7.52
N ALA A 169 -1.04 -3.01 7.55
CA ALA A 169 -2.09 -2.94 8.56
C ALA A 169 -2.80 -1.57 8.68
N GLY A 170 -4.07 -1.59 9.08
CA GLY A 170 -4.80 -0.38 9.50
C GLY A 170 -5.34 0.52 8.39
N LEU A 171 -4.93 0.35 7.12
CA LEU A 171 -5.32 1.19 5.97
C LEU A 171 -6.57 0.67 5.23
N HIS A 172 -7.68 0.39 5.94
CA HIS A 172 -8.85 -0.26 5.33
C HIS A 172 -9.81 0.70 4.63
N ASN A 173 -9.66 2.01 4.82
CA ASN A 173 -10.54 3.02 4.24
C ASN A 173 -9.71 4.07 3.50
N ALA A 174 -10.30 4.70 2.47
CA ALA A 174 -9.62 5.75 1.72
C ALA A 174 -9.28 6.94 2.62
N VAL A 175 -10.24 7.35 3.45
CA VAL A 175 -10.13 8.55 4.27
C VAL A 175 -9.91 8.19 5.72
N ARG A 176 -9.02 8.96 6.34
CA ARG A 176 -8.73 8.97 7.75
C ARG A 176 -9.99 9.14 8.59
N HIS A 177 -10.11 8.37 9.67
CA HIS A 177 -11.25 8.44 10.59
C HIS A 177 -10.85 8.03 12.01
N PHE A 178 -11.63 8.46 12.99
CA PHE A 178 -11.50 7.99 14.37
C PHE A 178 -12.06 6.57 14.50
N TYR A 179 -11.37 5.70 15.23
CA TYR A 179 -11.76 4.32 15.46
C TYR A 179 -12.07 4.09 16.95
N PRO A 180 -13.35 4.22 17.35
CA PRO A 180 -13.77 4.13 18.75
C PRO A 180 -13.30 2.87 19.50
N PRO A 181 -13.29 1.65 18.91
CA PRO A 181 -12.90 0.46 19.64
C PRO A 181 -11.49 0.47 20.24
N LEU A 182 -10.56 1.23 19.66
CA LEU A 182 -9.20 1.40 20.19
C LEU A 182 -8.93 2.82 20.71
N GLY A 183 -9.93 3.71 20.65
CA GLY A 183 -9.78 5.11 21.06
C GLY A 183 -8.68 5.85 20.29
N THR A 184 -8.39 5.43 19.06
CA THR A 184 -7.30 6.00 18.26
C THR A 184 -7.77 6.26 16.84
N ASP A 185 -6.95 6.98 16.15
CA ASP A 185 -7.15 7.42 14.79
C ASP A 185 -6.55 6.45 13.78
N ARG A 186 -7.30 6.14 12.72
CA ARG A 186 -6.85 5.29 11.63
C ARG A 186 -6.51 6.12 10.41
N HIS A 187 -5.34 5.89 9.84
CA HIS A 187 -4.93 6.50 8.58
C HIS A 187 -5.78 5.98 7.42
N GLY A 188 -6.06 6.87 6.47
CA GLY A 188 -6.64 6.50 5.19
C GLY A 188 -5.56 6.18 4.16
N PHE A 189 -5.80 5.22 3.26
CA PHE A 189 -4.82 4.94 2.20
C PHE A 189 -4.71 6.08 1.19
N LEU A 190 -5.78 6.85 0.96
CA LEU A 190 -5.74 8.05 0.11
C LEU A 190 -4.93 9.16 0.79
N ASN A 191 -5.12 9.36 2.10
CA ASN A 191 -4.26 10.26 2.89
C ASN A 191 -2.78 9.88 2.75
N LEU A 192 -2.45 8.60 2.86
CA LEU A 192 -1.08 8.10 2.72
C LEU A 192 -0.50 8.43 1.34
N VAL A 193 -1.19 8.08 0.24
CA VAL A 193 -0.70 8.31 -1.12
C VAL A 193 -0.48 9.81 -1.37
N LEU A 194 -1.42 10.66 -0.96
CA LEU A 194 -1.32 12.11 -1.15
C LEU A 194 -0.28 12.77 -0.24
N ALA A 195 -0.05 12.22 0.95
CA ALA A 195 1.02 12.65 1.83
C ALA A 195 2.40 12.37 1.21
N VAL A 196 2.56 11.23 0.54
CA VAL A 196 3.79 10.93 -0.23
C VAL A 196 3.95 11.91 -1.39
N CYS A 197 2.87 12.26 -2.09
CA CYS A 197 2.89 13.30 -3.13
C CYS A 197 3.36 14.65 -2.57
N ALA A 198 2.88 15.04 -1.38
CA ALA A 198 3.36 16.25 -0.71
C ALA A 198 4.85 16.20 -0.39
N ALA A 199 5.33 15.08 0.18
CA ALA A 199 6.73 14.92 0.55
C ALA A 199 7.68 14.94 -0.66
N VAL A 200 7.33 14.31 -1.79
CA VAL A 200 8.17 14.37 -3.00
C VAL A 200 8.22 15.77 -3.62
N GLU A 201 7.23 16.63 -3.33
CA GLU A 201 7.25 18.05 -3.69
C GLU A 201 7.96 18.92 -2.65
N GLY A 202 8.57 18.32 -1.62
CA GLY A 202 9.25 19.03 -0.54
C GLY A 202 8.31 19.71 0.46
N ARG A 203 7.02 19.33 0.48
CA ARG A 203 6.01 19.85 1.40
C ARG A 203 5.84 18.92 2.60
N ASP A 204 5.37 19.46 3.72
CA ASP A 204 5.05 18.67 4.92
C ASP A 204 3.88 17.69 4.63
N PRO A 205 4.06 16.37 4.82
CA PRO A 205 2.99 15.38 4.65
C PRO A 205 1.92 15.42 5.76
N VAL A 206 2.24 15.94 6.96
CA VAL A 206 1.38 15.82 8.15
C VAL A 206 -0.01 16.45 7.98
N PRO A 207 -0.18 17.64 7.37
CA PRO A 207 -1.51 18.20 7.13
C PRO A 207 -2.41 17.26 6.32
N VAL A 208 -1.89 16.70 5.22
CA VAL A 208 -2.63 15.75 4.37
C VAL A 208 -2.95 14.46 5.11
N LEU A 209 -2.03 13.97 5.94
CA LEU A 209 -2.28 12.83 6.83
C LEU A 209 -3.38 13.09 7.85
N LYS A 210 -3.63 14.34 8.24
CA LYS A 210 -4.67 14.71 9.23
C LYS A 210 -6.03 15.02 8.60
N THR A 211 -6.10 15.26 7.28
CA THR A 211 -7.35 15.61 6.60
C THR A 211 -8.40 14.51 6.74
N THR A 212 -9.56 14.88 7.27
CA THR A 212 -10.78 14.05 7.29
C THR A 212 -11.84 14.52 6.29
N ASP A 213 -11.62 15.68 5.65
CA ASP A 213 -12.47 16.22 4.60
C ASP A 213 -12.29 15.41 3.30
N VAL A 214 -13.34 14.68 2.94
CA VAL A 214 -13.39 13.86 1.73
C VAL A 214 -13.24 14.70 0.47
N GLY A 215 -13.94 15.84 0.39
CA GLY A 215 -13.92 16.72 -0.77
C GLY A 215 -12.56 17.38 -0.98
N GLU A 216 -11.88 17.72 0.11
CA GLU A 216 -10.49 18.18 0.08
C GLU A 216 -9.55 17.13 -0.51
N LEU A 217 -9.60 15.88 -0.03
CA LEU A 217 -8.75 14.80 -0.54
C LEU A 217 -9.03 14.46 -2.00
N VAL A 218 -10.29 14.48 -2.43
CA VAL A 218 -10.64 14.28 -3.85
C VAL A 218 -10.07 15.39 -4.73
N ARG A 219 -10.20 16.66 -4.31
CA ARG A 219 -9.59 17.79 -5.04
C ARG A 219 -8.06 17.67 -5.09
N LEU A 220 -7.43 17.32 -3.97
CA LEU A 220 -5.99 17.12 -3.91
C LEU A 220 -5.55 16.00 -4.86
N ALA A 221 -6.25 14.87 -4.88
CA ALA A 221 -5.95 13.75 -5.77
C ALA A 221 -6.04 14.12 -7.26
N ARG A 222 -7.06 14.87 -7.65
CA ARG A 222 -7.24 15.33 -9.04
C ARG A 222 -6.22 16.40 -9.45
N ALA A 223 -5.70 17.15 -8.49
CA ALA A 223 -4.71 18.19 -8.72
C ALA A 223 -3.27 17.68 -8.76
N VAL A 224 -3.00 16.40 -8.44
CA VAL A 224 -1.64 15.86 -8.48
C VAL A 224 -1.12 15.83 -9.94
N PRO A 225 0.05 16.41 -10.24
CA PRO A 225 0.68 16.26 -11.56
C PRO A 225 1.13 14.81 -11.82
N ASP A 226 1.10 14.36 -13.08
CA ASP A 226 1.51 13.00 -13.45
C ASP A 226 2.95 12.65 -13.01
N ASP A 227 3.89 13.59 -13.11
CA ASP A 227 5.27 13.39 -12.64
C ASP A 227 5.33 13.18 -11.12
N THR A 228 4.60 14.01 -10.35
CA THR A 228 4.48 13.85 -8.89
C THR A 228 3.89 12.49 -8.55
N ALA A 229 2.81 12.07 -9.23
CA ALA A 229 2.21 10.76 -9.03
C ALA A 229 3.21 9.62 -9.31
N GLY A 230 3.96 9.72 -10.41
CA GLY A 230 5.01 8.75 -10.76
C GLY A 230 6.13 8.69 -9.72
N ARG A 231 6.62 9.85 -9.24
CA ARG A 231 7.65 9.94 -8.18
C ARG A 231 7.15 9.35 -6.87
N ALA A 232 5.95 9.74 -6.43
CA ALA A 232 5.35 9.23 -5.21
C ALA A 232 5.19 7.70 -5.22
N ARG A 233 4.86 7.13 -6.39
CA ARG A 233 4.64 5.68 -6.56
C ARG A 233 5.91 4.88 -6.82
N ARG A 234 7.04 5.54 -7.13
CA ARG A 234 8.37 4.91 -7.02
C ARG A 234 8.78 4.72 -5.56
N LEU A 235 8.42 5.67 -4.69
CA LEU A 235 8.68 5.60 -3.25
C LEU A 235 7.70 4.67 -2.54
N LEU A 236 6.42 4.99 -2.51
CA LEU A 236 5.41 4.10 -1.95
C LEU A 236 5.23 2.95 -2.93
N VAL A 237 5.70 1.76 -2.59
CA VAL A 237 5.61 0.61 -3.51
C VAL A 237 4.21 0.03 -3.49
N SER A 238 3.67 -0.25 -2.31
CA SER A 238 2.27 -0.66 -2.10
C SER A 238 1.96 -0.72 -0.61
N TYR A 239 0.72 -1.07 -0.28
CA TYR A 239 0.33 -1.47 1.07
C TYR A 239 -0.48 -2.76 1.07
N GLY A 240 -0.43 -3.51 2.18
CA GLY A 240 -1.20 -4.74 2.34
C GLY A 240 -2.62 -4.47 2.84
N SER A 241 -3.63 -5.08 2.20
CA SER A 241 -5.03 -5.03 2.64
C SER A 241 -5.61 -6.43 2.82
N CYS A 242 -6.33 -6.65 3.93
CA CYS A 242 -7.03 -7.92 4.17
C CYS A 242 -8.26 -8.07 3.26
N SER A 243 -8.76 -6.97 2.67
CA SER A 243 -9.80 -6.92 1.66
C SER A 243 -9.27 -6.27 0.38
N THR A 244 -9.33 -6.98 -0.75
CA THR A 244 -8.89 -6.46 -2.05
C THR A 244 -9.96 -5.61 -2.73
N SER A 245 -11.25 -5.84 -2.45
CA SER A 245 -12.35 -5.06 -3.05
C SER A 245 -12.56 -3.70 -2.38
N THR A 246 -12.41 -3.60 -1.06
CA THR A 246 -12.72 -2.38 -0.31
C THR A 246 -11.97 -1.14 -0.81
N PRO A 247 -10.64 -1.18 -1.07
CA PRO A 247 -9.95 -0.01 -1.62
C PRO A 247 -10.46 0.42 -3.00
N ILE A 248 -10.86 -0.55 -3.84
CA ILE A 248 -11.41 -0.30 -5.17
C ILE A 248 -12.79 0.34 -5.05
N GLU A 249 -13.64 -0.21 -4.17
CA GLU A 249 -14.98 0.32 -3.88
C GLU A 249 -14.90 1.76 -3.36
N ASP A 250 -14.02 2.04 -2.40
CA ASP A 250 -13.81 3.39 -1.88
C ASP A 250 -13.35 4.35 -2.98
N LEU A 251 -12.37 3.95 -3.82
CA LEU A 251 -11.91 4.80 -4.94
C LEU A 251 -13.00 5.06 -5.99
N ARG A 252 -13.85 4.05 -6.28
CA ARG A 252 -15.01 4.20 -7.16
C ARG A 252 -16.06 5.14 -6.56
N ALA A 253 -16.37 4.98 -5.28
CA ALA A 253 -17.32 5.82 -4.55
C ALA A 253 -16.87 7.30 -4.51
N LEU A 254 -15.55 7.53 -4.45
CA LEU A 254 -14.95 8.87 -4.52
C LEU A 254 -14.84 9.43 -5.94
N GLY A 255 -15.18 8.65 -6.97
CA GLY A 255 -15.03 9.05 -8.38
C GLY A 255 -13.58 9.33 -8.78
N LEU A 256 -12.63 8.61 -8.16
CA LEU A 256 -11.19 8.72 -8.44
C LEU A 256 -10.70 7.68 -9.44
N ILE A 257 -11.47 6.61 -9.64
CA ILE A 257 -11.29 5.62 -10.71
C ILE A 257 -12.63 5.34 -11.38
N THR A 258 -12.60 4.95 -12.66
CA THR A 258 -13.80 4.54 -13.38
C THR A 258 -14.29 3.17 -12.91
N GLY A 259 -15.60 3.00 -12.77
CA GLY A 259 -16.19 1.66 -12.69
C GLY A 259 -15.97 0.91 -14.00
N VAL A 260 -15.84 -0.42 -13.95
CA VAL A 260 -15.98 -1.23 -15.16
C VAL A 260 -17.46 -1.13 -15.55
N THR A 261 -17.82 -0.23 -16.45
CA THR A 261 -19.07 -0.36 -17.18
C THR A 261 -18.92 -1.60 -18.05
N ALA A 262 -19.49 -2.71 -17.62
CA ALA A 262 -19.80 -3.80 -18.53
C ALA A 262 -20.61 -3.17 -19.67
N GLY A 263 -20.06 -3.19 -20.89
CA GLY A 263 -20.72 -2.66 -22.06
C GLY A 263 -22.06 -3.37 -22.22
N ILE A 264 -23.16 -2.66 -21.96
CA ILE A 264 -24.44 -3.05 -22.51
C ILE A 264 -24.36 -2.60 -23.96
N GLU A 265 -23.96 -3.52 -24.84
CA GLU A 265 -24.29 -3.43 -26.25
C GLU A 265 -25.82 -3.53 -26.36
N GLU A 266 -26.46 -2.38 -26.43
CA GLU A 266 -27.84 -2.26 -26.87
C GLU A 266 -27.86 -2.56 -28.37
N ASN A 267 -28.13 -3.83 -28.72
CA ASN A 267 -28.45 -4.20 -30.09
C ASN A 267 -29.75 -3.52 -30.50
N ALA A 268 -29.63 -2.67 -31.53
CA ALA A 268 -30.71 -2.05 -32.28
C ALA A 268 -31.67 -3.07 -32.93
#